data_AF-A0A2G5UK14-F1
#
_entry.id   AF-A0A2G5UK14-F1
#
_cell.length_a   1.000
_cell.length_b   1.000
_cell.length_c   1.000
_cell.angle_alpha   90.00
_cell.angle_beta   90.00
_cell.angle_gamma   90.00
#
_symmetry.space_group_name_H-M   'P 1'
#
loop_
_entity.id
_entity.type
_entity.pdbx_description
1 polymer ?
#
loop_
_entity_poly.entity_id
_entity_poly.type
_entity_poly.pdbx_seq_one_letter_code
_entity_poly.pdbx_strand_id
1 'polypeptide(L)'
;MQKFEFLKFQPFLRLLNFLKDYCTKGGESKRTRQTYSRSQTLELEKEFHYHKYLTRKRRQEISETLHLTERQVKIWFQNRRMKHKKEAKGEGGSNESDEESNQDEQNDQHSS
;
A
#
# COMPACT_ATOMS: atom_id res chain seq x y z
N MET A 1 -22.04 -17.58 -20.43
CA MET A 1 -22.44 -17.22 -19.06
C MET A 1 -21.65 -18.16 -18.16
N GLN A 2 -20.52 -17.79 -17.57
CA GLN A 2 -20.44 -17.00 -16.34
C GLN A 2 -19.18 -16.12 -16.36
N LYS A 3 -19.40 -14.80 -16.23
CA LYS A 3 -18.38 -13.78 -15.98
C LYS A 3 -18.16 -13.73 -14.47
N PHE A 4 -17.10 -14.30 -13.91
CA PHE A 4 -16.70 -13.95 -12.54
C PHE A 4 -15.18 -14.05 -12.36
N GLU A 5 -14.59 -12.92 -11.97
CA GLU A 5 -13.35 -12.81 -11.19
C GLU A 5 -11.99 -13.05 -11.87
N PHE A 6 -11.70 -12.37 -12.99
CA PHE A 6 -10.30 -12.12 -13.40
C PHE A 6 -9.96 -10.63 -13.50
N LEU A 7 -10.56 -9.80 -12.63
CA LEU A 7 -10.35 -8.35 -12.61
C LEU A 7 -10.21 -7.75 -11.20
N LYS A 8 -9.77 -8.51 -10.20
CA LYS A 8 -9.63 -8.00 -8.82
C LYS A 8 -8.28 -8.21 -8.14
N PHE A 9 -7.22 -8.55 -8.88
CA PHE A 9 -5.89 -8.63 -8.26
C PHE A 9 -4.75 -8.26 -9.22
N GLN A 10 -4.66 -6.96 -9.52
CA GLN A 10 -3.47 -6.42 -10.19
C GLN A 10 -2.97 -5.14 -9.49
N PRO A 11 -2.20 -5.30 -8.41
CA PRO A 11 -1.08 -4.39 -8.15
C PRO A 11 0.29 -5.04 -8.43
N PHE A 12 0.36 -6.31 -8.86
CA PHE A 12 1.63 -7.05 -8.93
C PHE A 12 2.15 -7.44 -10.33
N LEU A 13 1.41 -7.26 -11.44
CA LEU A 13 2.01 -7.30 -12.80
C LEU A 13 2.33 -5.91 -13.35
N ARG A 14 2.85 -5.01 -12.50
CA ARG A 14 3.61 -3.84 -12.97
C ARG A 14 5.10 -3.92 -12.64
N LEU A 15 5.55 -5.01 -12.03
CA LEU A 15 6.96 -5.20 -11.67
C LEU A 15 7.72 -6.14 -12.62
N LEU A 16 7.03 -6.98 -13.40
CA LEU A 16 7.65 -7.78 -14.48
C LEU A 16 7.52 -7.16 -15.87
N ASN A 17 7.07 -5.91 -15.95
CA ASN A 17 7.28 -5.01 -17.09
C ASN A 17 8.28 -3.87 -16.76
N PHE A 18 8.98 -3.97 -15.61
CA PHE A 18 9.88 -2.90 -15.14
C PHE A 18 11.34 -3.36 -14.96
N LEU A 19 11.67 -4.63 -15.16
CA LEU A 19 13.07 -5.07 -15.15
C LEU A 19 13.42 -6.09 -16.24
N LYS A 20 12.69 -6.11 -17.37
CA LYS A 20 13.05 -6.94 -18.53
C LYS A 20 13.30 -6.20 -19.83
N ASP A 21 13.00 -4.90 -19.92
CA ASP A 21 13.32 -4.09 -21.10
C ASP A 21 14.21 -2.89 -20.69
N TYR A 22 15.53 -3.11 -20.71
CA TYR A 22 16.48 -2.01 -20.87
C TYR A 22 16.46 -1.56 -22.34
N CYS A 23 16.37 -0.24 -22.57
CA CYS A 23 16.69 0.47 -23.80
C CYS A 23 15.94 0.08 -25.09
N THR A 24 14.84 0.77 -25.43
CA THR A 24 14.63 1.26 -26.81
C THR A 24 13.62 2.42 -26.86
N LYS A 25 13.88 3.33 -27.81
CA LYS A 25 13.22 4.60 -28.11
C LYS A 25 11.70 4.48 -28.31
N GLY A 26 10.96 5.54 -27.96
CA GLY A 26 9.59 5.78 -28.43
C GLY A 26 8.68 6.25 -27.31
N GLY A 27 8.21 7.50 -27.39
CA GLY A 27 7.46 8.18 -26.35
C GLY A 27 6.09 7.57 -26.07
N GLU A 28 5.73 7.55 -24.79
CA GLU A 28 4.38 7.79 -24.26
C GLU A 28 4.47 7.89 -22.74
N SER A 29 3.72 8.83 -22.18
CA SER A 29 3.88 9.46 -20.87
C SER A 29 3.86 8.50 -19.67
N LYS A 30 5.00 7.88 -19.34
CA LYS A 30 5.18 7.15 -18.08
C LYS A 30 5.09 8.15 -16.93
N ARG A 31 3.99 8.11 -16.16
CA ARG A 31 3.83 8.88 -14.91
C ARG A 31 5.09 8.69 -14.06
N THR A 32 5.86 9.77 -13.89
CA THR A 32 7.10 9.77 -13.13
C THR A 32 6.81 9.30 -11.71
N ARG A 33 7.54 8.27 -11.25
CA ARG A 33 7.45 7.83 -9.86
C ARG A 33 8.03 8.93 -8.98
N GLN A 34 7.20 9.50 -8.12
CA GLN A 34 7.68 10.35 -7.03
C GLN A 34 8.08 9.47 -5.86
N THR A 35 9.26 9.71 -5.28
CA THR A 35 9.72 9.04 -4.06
C THR A 35 9.27 9.83 -2.83
N TYR A 36 8.88 9.12 -1.77
CA TYR A 36 8.62 9.74 -0.48
C TYR A 36 9.93 10.19 0.17
N SER A 37 9.90 11.30 0.91
CA SER A 37 11.04 11.76 1.68
C SER A 37 11.37 10.78 2.81
N ARG A 38 12.53 10.97 3.44
CA ARG A 38 12.93 10.17 4.60
C ARG A 38 11.96 10.36 5.77
N SER A 39 11.56 11.60 6.06
CA SER A 39 10.61 11.91 7.14
C SER A 39 9.24 11.28 6.89
N GLN A 40 8.73 11.35 5.67
CA GLN A 40 7.46 10.72 5.29
C GLN A 40 7.51 9.20 5.52
N THR A 41 8.60 8.56 5.10
CA THR A 41 8.77 7.11 5.28
C THR A 41 8.82 6.73 6.76
N LEU A 42 9.54 7.50 7.58
CA LEU A 42 9.66 7.22 9.02
C LEU A 42 8.33 7.35 9.75
N GLU A 43 7.54 8.40 9.49
CA GLU A 43 6.22 8.54 10.12
C GLU A 43 5.25 7.44 9.68
N LEU A 44 5.30 7.02 8.41
CA LEU A 44 4.50 5.89 7.92
C LEU A 44 4.90 4.56 8.60
N GLU A 45 6.21 4.31 8.78
CA GLU A 45 6.71 3.13 9.48
C GLU A 45 6.35 3.13 10.96
N LYS A 46 6.50 4.27 11.61
CA LYS A 46 6.10 4.48 13.01
C LYS A 46 4.61 4.20 13.17
N GLU A 47 3.76 4.74 12.31
CA GLU A 47 2.33 4.46 12.36
C GLU A 47 2.01 2.98 12.15
N PHE A 48 2.66 2.33 11.17
CA PHE A 48 2.48 0.90 10.93
C PHE A 48 2.91 0.02 12.11
N HIS A 49 3.87 0.49 12.89
CA HIS A 49 4.24 -0.20 14.13
C HIS A 49 3.08 -0.19 15.12
N TYR A 50 2.42 0.96 15.32
CA TYR A 50 1.24 1.09 16.19
C TYR A 50 0.00 0.36 15.65
N HIS A 51 -0.31 0.51 14.36
CA HIS A 51 -1.49 -0.06 13.74
C HIS A 51 -1.18 -0.64 12.36
N LYS A 52 -1.37 -1.96 12.17
CA LYS A 52 -1.13 -2.63 10.87
C LYS A 52 -2.15 -2.22 9.79
N TYR A 53 -3.29 -1.71 10.21
CA TYR A 53 -4.42 -1.24 9.41
C TYR A 53 -4.82 0.17 9.85
N LEU A 54 -5.38 0.96 8.94
CA LEU A 54 -5.78 2.33 9.23
C LEU A 54 -7.30 2.47 9.17
N THR A 55 -7.88 3.17 10.15
CA THR A 55 -9.25 3.68 10.02
C THR A 55 -9.32 4.83 9.01
N ARG A 56 -10.53 5.17 8.55
CA ARG A 56 -10.77 6.35 7.70
C ARG A 56 -10.23 7.63 8.34
N LYS A 57 -10.61 7.89 9.59
CA LYS A 57 -10.16 9.08 10.33
C LYS A 57 -8.64 9.14 10.42
N ARG A 58 -8.00 8.03 10.79
CA ARG A 58 -6.55 8.00 10.95
C ARG A 58 -5.82 8.21 9.61
N ARG A 59 -6.38 7.67 8.51
CA ARG A 59 -5.85 7.90 7.16
C ARG A 59 -5.89 9.38 6.77
N GLN A 60 -6.94 10.11 7.14
CA GLN A 60 -7.04 11.56 6.91
C GLN A 60 -5.97 12.34 7.69
N GLU A 61 -5.82 12.06 8.99
CA GLU A 61 -4.81 12.72 9.84
C GLU A 61 -3.38 12.54 9.31
N ILE A 62 -3.03 11.32 8.87
CA ILE A 62 -1.71 11.02 8.29
C ILE A 62 -1.53 11.71 6.93
N SER A 63 -2.58 11.71 6.11
CA SER A 63 -2.59 12.35 4.80
C SER A 63 -2.27 13.84 4.92
N GLU A 64 -2.93 14.54 5.84
CA GLU A 64 -2.72 15.95 6.12
C GLU A 64 -1.31 16.22 6.66
N THR A 65 -0.87 15.43 7.64
CA THR A 65 0.44 15.60 8.29
C THR A 65 1.61 15.38 7.33
N LEU A 66 1.50 14.40 6.43
CA LEU A 66 2.59 14.02 5.52
C LEU A 66 2.51 14.67 4.14
N HIS A 67 1.48 15.48 3.89
CA HIS A 67 1.16 16.04 2.58
C HIS A 67 1.11 14.98 1.47
N LEU A 68 0.52 13.83 1.79
CA LEU A 68 0.25 12.74 0.85
C LEU A 68 -1.26 12.63 0.68
N THR A 69 -1.73 12.17 -0.47
CA THR A 69 -3.16 11.86 -0.63
C THR A 69 -3.55 10.64 0.21
N GLU A 70 -4.79 10.57 0.70
CA GLU A 70 -5.34 9.40 1.41
C GLU A 70 -5.08 8.09 0.62
N ARG A 71 -5.18 8.17 -0.72
CA ARG A 71 -4.90 7.05 -1.62
C ARG A 71 -3.45 6.59 -1.54
N GLN A 72 -2.48 7.52 -1.52
CA GLN A 72 -1.06 7.19 -1.38
C GLN A 72 -0.78 6.52 -0.03
N VAL A 73 -1.37 7.04 1.05
CA VAL A 73 -1.27 6.43 2.39
C VAL A 73 -1.86 5.01 2.38
N LYS A 74 -3.05 4.82 1.79
CA LYS A 74 -3.69 3.50 1.62
C LYS A 74 -2.79 2.52 0.87
N ILE A 75 -2.22 2.93 -0.26
CA ILE A 75 -1.32 2.09 -1.07
C ILE A 75 -0.05 1.75 -0.30
N TRP A 76 0.52 2.71 0.44
CA TRP A 76 1.72 2.46 1.24
C TRP A 76 1.47 1.40 2.32
N PHE A 77 0.37 1.50 3.07
CA PHE A 77 0.00 0.52 4.09
C PHE A 77 -0.27 -0.87 3.50
N GLN A 78 -0.91 -0.93 2.33
CA GLN A 78 -1.08 -2.20 1.60
C GLN A 78 0.27 -2.82 1.25
N ASN A 79 1.19 -2.04 0.67
CA ASN A 79 2.53 -2.52 0.34
C ASN A 79 3.33 -2.94 1.57
N ARG A 80 3.21 -2.19 2.67
CA ARG A 80 3.92 -2.46 3.92
C ARG A 80 3.45 -3.76 4.58
N ARG A 81 2.14 -4.05 4.58
CA ARG A 81 1.59 -5.34 5.03
C ARG A 81 2.10 -6.51 4.19
N MET A 82 2.17 -6.32 2.87
CA MET A 82 2.71 -7.36 1.97
C MET A 82 4.17 -7.67 2.28
N LYS A 83 4.98 -6.64 2.54
CA LYS A 83 6.37 -6.79 2.99
C LYS A 83 6.46 -7.51 4.33
N HIS A 84 5.66 -7.10 5.32
CA HIS A 84 5.61 -7.72 6.65
C HIS A 84 5.30 -9.22 6.59
N LYS A 85 4.29 -9.60 5.81
CA LYS A 85 3.93 -11.02 5.60
C LYS A 85 5.04 -11.84 4.96
N LYS A 86 5.85 -11.21 4.10
CA LYS A 86 7.00 -11.88 3.45
C LYS A 86 8.16 -12.06 4.42
N GLU A 87 8.43 -11.05 5.24
CA GLU A 87 9.44 -11.09 6.32
C GLU A 87 9.10 -12.20 7.32
N ALA A 88 7.85 -12.27 7.79
CA ALA A 88 7.39 -13.29 8.73
C ALA A 88 7.44 -14.75 8.21
N LYS A 89 7.54 -14.97 6.89
CA LYS A 89 7.66 -16.30 6.29
C LYS A 89 9.10 -16.71 5.95
N GLY A 90 10.04 -15.76 5.94
CA GLY A 90 11.42 -16.00 5.56
C GLY A 90 12.34 -16.32 6.74
N GLU A 91 11.94 -15.97 7.95
CA GLU A 91 12.72 -16.13 9.17
C GLU A 91 11.91 -17.01 10.14
N GLY A 92 12.52 -18.10 10.62
CA GLY A 92 11.87 -19.08 11.50
C GLY A 92 11.13 -18.41 12.66
N GLY A 93 9.87 -18.83 12.85
CA GLY A 93 8.85 -18.05 13.54
C GLY A 93 9.20 -17.58 14.95
N SER A 94 8.83 -16.34 15.23
CA SER A 94 8.52 -15.89 16.57
C SER A 94 7.13 -15.26 16.54
N ASN A 95 6.26 -15.80 17.40
CA ASN A 95 4.85 -15.41 17.54
C ASN A 95 4.74 -13.93 17.92
N GLU A 96 4.23 -13.09 17.02
CA GLU A 96 3.57 -11.84 17.41
C GLU A 96 2.07 -12.05 17.23
N SER A 97 1.35 -11.99 18.34
CA SER A 97 -0.09 -12.21 18.45
C SER A 97 -0.86 -11.28 17.51
N ASP A 98 -1.42 -11.86 16.45
CA ASP A 98 -2.32 -11.20 15.51
C ASP A 98 -3.63 -10.84 16.22
N GLU A 99 -3.72 -9.65 16.82
CA GLU A 99 -5.02 -9.04 17.09
C GLU A 99 -5.58 -8.48 15.78
N GLU A 100 -6.40 -9.31 15.15
CA GLU A 100 -7.10 -9.05 13.89
C GLU A 100 -8.23 -8.03 14.10
N SER A 101 -7.89 -6.74 14.18
CA SER A 101 -8.89 -5.67 14.18
C SER A 101 -9.39 -5.42 12.75
N ASN A 102 -10.45 -6.12 12.35
CA ASN A 102 -11.27 -5.85 11.16
C ASN A 102 -11.87 -4.42 11.23
N GLN A 103 -11.16 -3.42 10.71
CA GLN A 103 -11.65 -2.02 10.68
C GLN A 103 -11.78 -1.44 9.26
N ASP A 104 -11.67 -2.27 8.22
CA ASP A 104 -11.65 -1.81 6.82
C ASP A 104 -13.05 -1.55 6.21
N GLU A 105 -14.18 -1.81 6.88
CA GLU A 105 -15.49 -1.91 6.19
C GLU A 105 -16.62 -0.92 6.52
N GLN A 106 -16.46 0.09 7.39
CA GLN A 106 -17.60 1.00 7.63
C GLN A 106 -17.29 2.48 7.33
N ASN A 107 -18.07 2.99 6.37
CA ASN A 107 -18.33 4.37 5.99
C ASN A 107 -17.46 5.02 4.89
N ASP A 108 -17.52 4.45 3.68
CA ASP A 108 -17.32 5.19 2.42
C ASP A 108 -18.67 5.68 1.83
N GLN A 109 -19.60 6.09 2.68
CA GLN A 109 -20.75 6.92 2.28
C GLN A 109 -20.48 8.36 2.72
N HIS A 110 -20.65 9.30 1.79
CA HIS A 110 -20.42 10.74 1.94
C HIS A 110 -18.99 11.24 1.64
N SER A 111 -18.70 11.42 0.35
CA SER A 111 -18.32 12.74 -0.12
C SER A 111 -19.02 12.96 -1.46
N SER A 112 -20.02 13.84 -1.45
CA SER A 112 -20.39 14.63 -2.64
C SER A 112 -19.27 15.61 -2.98
#